data_AF-A0A359MVV2-F1
#
_entry.id   AF-A0A359MVV2-F1
#
_cell.length_a   1.000
_cell.length_b   1.000
_cell.length_c   1.000
_cell.angle_alpha   90.00
_cell.angle_beta   90.00
_cell.angle_gamma   90.00
#
_symmetry.space_group_name_H-M   'P 1'
#
loop_
_entity.id
_entity.type
_entity.pdbx_description
1 polymer ?
#
loop_
_entity_poly.entity_id
_entity_poly.type
_entity_poly.pdbx_seq_one_letter_code
_entity_poly.pdbx_strand_id
1 'polypeptide(L)'
;MESDFDGGTARLTFTGSGTQTFDLTGAEGLFNGDIHVDKSGGEVDLLSDLTMNASGQDLVIREGTFDVSGFALSVTGAGTETLVIESGGNLQLQGGETITGDSASYPQLDSGSKVTYDGTVGPYTLKDYTYSNLKINGSGGTFSPAANEVLGGSLALTAGTLDVNDLTLAINGDTTINGGTMKTGTNTITFGDAAGDSVTISTGKIQIESDTIATDIVKNAATWTNSGGTVVYNSPTGITDNVLAALEPYYNLTVNSSGSTYSLTEDTDVNGTVTLFGGALSTSGSNFGMTVGGGWTDAGDGTFTEGA
;
A
#
# COMPACT_ATOMS: atom_id res chain seq x y z
N MET A 1 -3.07 12.33 -48.56
CA MET A 1 -2.43 11.01 -48.38
C MET A 1 -2.55 10.73 -46.91
N GLU A 2 -3.51 9.89 -46.54
CA GLU A 2 -3.39 9.13 -45.29
C GLU A 2 -2.11 8.31 -45.43
N SER A 3 -1.28 8.26 -44.40
CA SER A 3 -0.11 7.40 -44.42
C SER A 3 -0.57 5.95 -44.36
N ASP A 4 -0.16 5.12 -45.32
CA ASP A 4 -0.31 3.65 -45.28
C ASP A 4 0.59 3.00 -44.20
N PHE A 5 0.96 3.74 -43.14
CA PHE A 5 1.81 3.24 -42.08
C PHE A 5 0.92 2.47 -41.11
N ASP A 6 0.96 1.14 -41.21
CA ASP A 6 0.13 0.19 -40.49
C ASP A 6 0.59 -0.06 -39.05
N GLY A 7 1.39 0.83 -38.44
CA GLY A 7 1.95 0.65 -37.10
C GLY A 7 3.06 -0.41 -37.02
N GLY A 8 3.08 -1.39 -37.94
CA GLY A 8 4.11 -2.42 -38.09
C GLY A 8 4.21 -3.39 -36.91
N THR A 9 5.21 -4.27 -37.00
CA THR A 9 5.59 -5.25 -35.96
C THR A 9 6.90 -4.88 -35.26
N ALA A 10 7.44 -3.70 -35.56
CA ALA A 10 8.67 -3.24 -34.94
C ALA A 10 8.42 -2.94 -33.45
N ARG A 11 9.35 -3.39 -32.62
CA ARG A 11 9.34 -3.09 -31.20
C ARG A 11 9.43 -1.59 -30.95
N LEU A 12 8.53 -1.08 -30.11
CA LEU A 12 8.58 0.25 -29.54
C LEU A 12 9.34 0.21 -28.22
N THR A 13 10.26 1.14 -28.00
CA THR A 13 11.01 1.24 -26.73
C THR A 13 10.99 2.66 -26.21
N PHE A 14 10.39 2.85 -25.04
CA PHE A 14 10.37 4.12 -24.33
C PHE A 14 11.62 4.25 -23.46
N THR A 15 12.43 5.30 -23.68
CA THR A 15 13.68 5.56 -22.94
C THR A 15 13.77 7.02 -22.47
N GLY A 16 14.79 7.34 -21.68
CA GLY A 16 15.04 8.70 -21.17
C GLY A 16 14.38 8.98 -19.81
N SER A 17 14.41 10.24 -19.37
CA SER A 17 13.98 10.66 -18.02
C SER A 17 12.72 11.52 -17.97
N GLY A 18 12.25 12.02 -19.11
CA GLY A 18 11.04 12.83 -19.20
C GLY A 18 9.80 11.97 -19.41
N THR A 19 8.63 12.43 -18.94
CA THR A 19 7.34 11.81 -19.22
C THR A 19 7.06 11.76 -20.72
N GLN A 20 6.55 10.63 -21.19
CA GLN A 20 6.12 10.41 -22.58
C GLN A 20 4.67 9.97 -22.55
N THR A 21 3.89 10.42 -23.52
CA THR A 21 2.49 9.99 -23.67
C THR A 21 2.40 8.96 -24.77
N PHE A 22 1.53 7.97 -24.61
CA PHE A 22 1.24 6.97 -25.61
C PHE A 22 -0.26 6.93 -25.92
N ASP A 23 -0.58 7.15 -27.19
CA ASP A 23 -1.94 7.26 -27.70
C ASP A 23 -2.06 6.40 -28.96
N LEU A 24 -3.00 5.45 -28.94
CA LEU A 24 -3.35 4.61 -30.08
C LEU A 24 -4.75 4.92 -30.62
N THR A 25 -5.34 6.06 -30.25
CA THR A 25 -6.66 6.47 -30.75
C THR A 25 -6.69 6.45 -32.28
N GLY A 26 -7.57 5.62 -32.84
CA GLY A 26 -7.71 5.41 -34.29
C GLY A 26 -6.67 4.48 -34.94
N ALA A 27 -5.80 3.86 -34.15
CA ALA A 27 -4.76 2.92 -34.58
C ALA A 27 -4.70 1.64 -33.73
N GLU A 28 -5.77 1.34 -32.97
CA GLU A 28 -5.83 0.30 -31.93
C GLU A 28 -5.59 -1.11 -32.47
N GLY A 29 -5.84 -1.36 -33.76
CA GLY A 29 -5.59 -2.64 -34.45
C GLY A 29 -4.41 -2.63 -35.42
N LEU A 30 -3.65 -1.53 -35.46
CA LEU A 30 -2.56 -1.37 -36.42
C LEU A 30 -1.22 -1.76 -35.78
N PHE A 31 -0.96 -1.31 -34.56
CA PHE A 31 0.31 -1.61 -33.90
C PHE A 31 0.37 -3.03 -33.32
N ASN A 32 1.20 -3.89 -33.92
CA ASN A 32 1.35 -5.31 -33.56
C ASN A 32 2.78 -5.65 -33.07
N GLY A 33 3.58 -4.64 -32.73
CA GLY A 33 4.93 -4.83 -32.19
C GLY A 33 4.95 -4.88 -30.66
N ASP A 34 6.04 -5.40 -30.10
CA ASP A 34 6.29 -5.36 -28.65
C ASP A 34 6.42 -3.92 -28.15
N ILE A 35 6.12 -3.70 -26.88
CA ILE A 35 6.39 -2.46 -26.16
C ILE A 35 7.34 -2.76 -25.00
N HIS A 36 8.45 -2.03 -24.99
CA HIS A 36 9.39 -2.01 -23.87
C HIS A 36 9.41 -0.64 -23.20
N VAL A 37 9.36 -0.63 -21.87
CA VAL A 37 9.60 0.57 -21.06
C VAL A 37 10.95 0.40 -20.37
N ASP A 38 11.92 1.22 -20.76
CA ASP A 38 13.31 1.22 -20.29
C ASP A 38 13.71 2.66 -19.96
N LYS A 39 12.98 3.24 -19.00
CA LYS A 39 13.14 4.65 -18.64
C LYS A 39 14.10 4.78 -17.47
N SER A 40 15.07 5.68 -17.64
CA SER A 40 15.95 6.14 -16.55
C SER A 40 15.24 7.04 -15.52
N GLY A 41 14.01 7.47 -15.82
CA GLY A 41 13.16 8.31 -14.97
C GLY A 41 11.90 8.78 -15.70
N GLY A 42 10.98 9.41 -14.98
CA GLY A 42 9.67 9.80 -15.52
C GLY A 42 8.81 8.60 -15.89
N GLU A 43 7.74 8.85 -16.65
CA GLU A 43 6.68 7.85 -16.87
C GLU A 43 6.32 7.71 -18.36
N VAL A 44 5.64 6.63 -18.71
CA VAL A 44 4.85 6.51 -19.95
C VAL A 44 3.39 6.58 -19.55
N ASP A 45 2.68 7.60 -19.99
CA ASP A 45 1.27 7.83 -19.64
C ASP A 45 0.41 7.38 -20.82
N LEU A 46 -0.56 6.50 -20.57
CA LEU A 46 -1.58 6.20 -21.57
C LEU A 46 -2.54 7.38 -21.74
N LEU A 47 -2.86 7.69 -22.99
CA LEU A 47 -3.91 8.65 -23.37
C LEU A 47 -5.11 7.97 -24.03
N SER A 48 -5.05 6.66 -24.23
CA SER A 48 -6.11 5.81 -24.77
C SER A 48 -6.03 4.42 -24.17
N ASP A 49 -7.08 3.62 -24.37
CA ASP A 49 -6.99 2.18 -24.11
C ASP A 49 -5.84 1.56 -24.94
N LEU A 50 -5.13 0.61 -24.33
CA LEU A 50 -4.08 -0.16 -24.99
C LEU A 50 -4.51 -1.61 -25.13
N THR A 51 -4.70 -2.05 -26.37
CA THR A 51 -4.95 -3.45 -26.71
C THR A 51 -3.76 -4.01 -27.48
N MET A 52 -3.15 -5.05 -26.92
CA MET A 52 -2.05 -5.82 -27.50
C MET A 52 -2.53 -7.26 -27.64
N ASN A 53 -3.14 -7.57 -28.79
CA ASN A 53 -3.82 -8.85 -29.03
C ASN A 53 -3.25 -9.64 -30.22
N ALA A 54 -2.17 -9.15 -30.84
CA ALA A 54 -1.47 -9.87 -31.88
C ALA A 54 -0.64 -11.04 -31.30
N SER A 55 -0.45 -12.09 -32.09
CA SER A 55 0.30 -13.26 -31.64
C SER A 55 1.77 -12.90 -31.37
N GLY A 56 2.26 -13.20 -30.16
CA GLY A 56 3.63 -12.89 -29.71
C GLY A 56 3.91 -11.39 -29.55
N GLN A 57 2.90 -10.63 -29.11
CA GLN A 57 3.01 -9.20 -28.85
C GLN A 57 3.06 -8.92 -27.35
N ASP A 58 4.12 -8.24 -26.90
CA ASP A 58 4.49 -8.24 -25.48
C ASP A 58 4.56 -6.83 -24.91
N LEU A 59 4.09 -6.64 -23.68
CA LEU A 59 4.41 -5.44 -22.88
C LEU A 59 5.38 -5.83 -21.76
N VAL A 60 6.59 -5.27 -21.82
CA VAL A 60 7.63 -5.47 -20.81
C VAL A 60 8.05 -4.13 -20.21
N ILE A 61 7.82 -3.98 -18.91
CA ILE A 61 8.22 -2.81 -18.13
C ILE A 61 9.52 -3.17 -17.40
N ARG A 62 10.66 -2.80 -17.98
CA ARG A 62 11.98 -3.08 -17.41
C ARG A 62 12.34 -2.10 -16.32
N GLU A 63 12.22 -0.82 -16.65
CA GLU A 63 12.65 0.28 -15.79
C GLU A 63 11.69 1.47 -15.93
N GLY A 64 11.45 2.16 -14.82
CA GLY A 64 10.58 3.33 -14.74
C GLY A 64 9.09 2.99 -14.64
N THR A 65 8.24 4.00 -14.80
CA THR A 65 6.79 3.85 -14.66
C THR A 65 6.09 3.72 -16.00
N PHE A 66 5.19 2.75 -16.10
CA PHE A 66 4.11 2.72 -17.08
C PHE A 66 2.80 3.03 -16.35
N ASP A 67 2.24 4.21 -16.60
CA ASP A 67 0.99 4.67 -16.01
C ASP A 67 -0.16 4.39 -16.98
N VAL A 68 -1.11 3.57 -16.52
CA VAL A 68 -2.32 3.25 -17.27
C VAL A 68 -3.30 4.44 -17.24
N SER A 69 -3.12 5.39 -16.32
CA SER A 69 -3.83 6.67 -16.27
C SER A 69 -5.36 6.55 -16.33
N GLY A 70 -5.94 5.46 -15.82
CA GLY A 70 -7.37 5.19 -15.82
C GLY A 70 -7.93 4.48 -17.05
N PHE A 71 -7.12 4.20 -18.07
CA PHE A 71 -7.53 3.51 -19.29
C PHE A 71 -7.57 1.98 -19.13
N ALA A 72 -8.15 1.27 -20.11
CA ALA A 72 -8.07 -0.19 -20.15
C ALA A 72 -6.72 -0.64 -20.73
N LEU A 73 -6.14 -1.70 -20.14
CA LEU A 73 -4.95 -2.38 -20.64
C LEU A 73 -5.29 -3.85 -20.90
N SER A 74 -5.17 -4.28 -22.15
CA SER A 74 -5.42 -5.66 -22.56
C SER A 74 -4.21 -6.22 -23.27
N VAL A 75 -3.48 -7.13 -22.63
CA VAL A 75 -2.36 -7.88 -23.24
C VAL A 75 -2.81 -9.33 -23.38
N THR A 76 -3.37 -9.66 -24.55
CA THR A 76 -4.06 -10.93 -24.80
C THR A 76 -3.58 -11.64 -26.07
N GLY A 77 -2.46 -11.19 -26.63
CA GLY A 77 -1.85 -11.77 -27.81
C GLY A 77 -1.49 -13.24 -27.59
N ALA A 78 -1.93 -14.14 -28.48
CA ALA A 78 -1.59 -15.56 -28.36
C ALA A 78 -0.08 -15.77 -28.58
N GLY A 79 0.68 -16.02 -27.51
CA GLY A 79 2.14 -16.10 -27.52
C GLY A 79 2.68 -16.58 -26.18
N THR A 80 3.99 -16.44 -25.95
CA THR A 80 4.65 -16.79 -24.67
C THR A 80 4.73 -15.62 -23.70
N GLU A 81 4.13 -14.47 -24.03
CA GLU A 81 4.33 -13.23 -23.30
C GLU A 81 3.05 -12.38 -23.17
N THR A 82 2.79 -11.66 -22.08
CA THR A 82 2.81 -12.04 -20.64
C THR A 82 2.51 -10.82 -19.75
N LEU A 83 2.66 -9.57 -20.22
CA LEU A 83 2.66 -8.39 -19.34
C LEU A 83 3.63 -8.57 -18.15
N VAL A 84 4.92 -8.29 -18.39
CA VAL A 84 5.98 -8.46 -17.39
C VAL A 84 6.40 -7.11 -16.82
N ILE A 85 6.52 -7.05 -15.51
CA ILE A 85 7.18 -5.96 -14.80
C ILE A 85 8.45 -6.56 -14.22
N GLU A 86 9.60 -6.22 -14.79
CA GLU A 86 10.90 -6.70 -14.32
C GLU A 86 11.34 -5.92 -13.06
N SER A 87 12.48 -6.29 -12.50
CA SER A 87 13.10 -5.56 -11.40
C SER A 87 13.39 -4.11 -11.81
N GLY A 88 12.89 -3.13 -11.05
CA GLY A 88 13.01 -1.70 -11.38
C GLY A 88 11.79 -1.10 -12.11
N GLY A 89 10.96 -1.95 -12.74
CA GLY A 89 9.71 -1.56 -13.36
C GLY A 89 8.61 -1.21 -12.35
N ASN A 90 7.75 -0.26 -12.74
CA ASN A 90 6.58 0.15 -11.98
C ASN A 90 5.33 0.19 -12.87
N LEU A 91 4.32 -0.63 -12.55
CA LEU A 91 2.98 -0.51 -13.13
C LEU A 91 2.15 0.42 -12.25
N GLN A 92 1.70 1.55 -12.79
CA GLN A 92 0.89 2.51 -12.06
C GLN A 92 -0.57 2.46 -12.52
N LEU A 93 -1.46 2.44 -11.54
CA LEU A 93 -2.91 2.28 -11.67
C LEU A 93 -3.60 3.30 -10.76
N GLN A 94 -4.78 3.77 -11.13
CA GLN A 94 -5.69 4.48 -10.22
C GLN A 94 -6.49 3.49 -9.35
N GLY A 95 -6.71 2.27 -9.84
CA GLY A 95 -7.42 1.17 -9.18
C GLY A 95 -8.73 0.75 -9.88
N GLY A 96 -9.32 1.64 -10.67
CA GLY A 96 -10.58 1.41 -11.39
C GLY A 96 -10.41 0.74 -12.77
N GLU A 97 -9.18 0.59 -13.24
CA GLU A 97 -8.85 0.12 -14.58
C GLU A 97 -9.30 -1.32 -14.83
N THR A 98 -9.60 -1.63 -16.09
CA THR A 98 -9.71 -3.02 -16.55
C THR A 98 -8.35 -3.46 -17.08
N ILE A 99 -7.71 -4.40 -16.36
CA ILE A 99 -6.45 -5.01 -16.78
C ILE A 99 -6.73 -6.46 -17.17
N THR A 100 -6.50 -6.82 -18.42
CA THR A 100 -6.75 -8.15 -18.97
C THR A 100 -5.45 -8.77 -19.47
N GLY A 101 -5.13 -9.98 -19.00
CA GLY A 101 -4.01 -10.80 -19.45
C GLY A 101 -4.48 -12.14 -20.05
N ASP A 102 -3.60 -12.88 -20.72
CA ASP A 102 -3.86 -14.17 -21.37
C ASP A 102 -3.75 -15.42 -20.47
N SER A 103 -3.44 -15.25 -19.17
CA SER A 103 -3.28 -16.32 -18.18
C SER A 103 -3.73 -15.90 -16.78
N ALA A 104 -3.91 -16.89 -15.91
CA ALA A 104 -4.36 -16.71 -14.53
C ALA A 104 -3.30 -16.08 -13.59
N SER A 105 -2.06 -15.89 -14.04
CA SER A 105 -0.95 -15.39 -13.22
C SER A 105 -0.43 -14.04 -13.68
N TYR A 106 -1.27 -13.25 -14.37
CA TYR A 106 -0.86 -11.94 -14.88
C TYR A 106 -1.35 -10.75 -14.07
N PRO A 107 -0.55 -9.67 -14.03
CA PRO A 107 0.78 -9.51 -14.65
C PRO A 107 1.86 -10.36 -13.96
N GLN A 108 2.93 -10.70 -14.69
CA GLN A 108 4.12 -11.28 -14.07
C GLN A 108 4.91 -10.16 -13.38
N LEU A 109 4.98 -10.23 -12.05
CA LEU A 109 5.69 -9.27 -11.21
C LEU A 109 6.98 -9.92 -10.71
N ASP A 110 8.13 -9.57 -11.31
CA ASP A 110 9.42 -10.10 -10.88
C ASP A 110 9.83 -9.52 -9.51
N SER A 111 10.79 -10.18 -8.85
CA SER A 111 11.35 -9.66 -7.61
C SER A 111 11.95 -8.27 -7.80
N GLY A 112 11.51 -7.29 -7.01
CA GLY A 112 11.93 -5.89 -7.11
C GLY A 112 11.05 -5.03 -8.02
N SER A 113 10.07 -5.62 -8.72
CA SER A 113 9.01 -4.87 -9.41
C SER A 113 8.09 -4.17 -8.42
N LYS A 114 7.31 -3.21 -8.91
CA LYS A 114 6.38 -2.43 -8.09
C LYS A 114 5.05 -2.21 -8.79
N VAL A 115 3.98 -2.23 -8.01
CA VAL A 115 2.67 -1.71 -8.44
C VAL A 115 2.34 -0.51 -7.58
N THR A 116 1.97 0.60 -8.23
CA THR A 116 1.54 1.83 -7.56
C THR A 116 0.06 2.05 -7.80
N TYR A 117 -0.68 2.33 -6.73
CA TYR A 117 -2.06 2.79 -6.79
C TYR A 117 -2.16 4.27 -6.42
N ASP A 118 -2.68 5.12 -7.30
CA ASP A 118 -2.70 6.59 -7.11
C ASP A 118 -4.08 7.26 -7.29
N GLY A 119 -5.15 6.48 -7.44
CA GLY A 119 -6.51 7.01 -7.59
C GLY A 119 -6.97 7.83 -6.39
N THR A 120 -7.65 8.95 -6.64
CA THR A 120 -7.93 9.96 -5.59
C THR A 120 -9.36 9.95 -5.06
N VAL A 121 -10.23 9.07 -5.55
CA VAL A 121 -11.70 9.14 -5.32
C VAL A 121 -12.36 7.81 -4.96
N GLY A 122 -11.59 6.81 -4.49
CA GLY A 122 -12.06 5.46 -4.18
C GLY A 122 -13.38 5.37 -3.37
N PRO A 123 -13.95 4.17 -3.24
CA PRO A 123 -13.19 2.95 -2.98
C PRO A 123 -12.69 2.24 -4.23
N TYR A 124 -11.50 1.69 -4.13
CA TYR A 124 -10.90 0.79 -5.11
C TYR A 124 -10.58 -0.55 -4.46
N THR A 125 -10.80 -1.62 -5.21
CA THR A 125 -10.31 -2.94 -4.86
C THR A 125 -8.96 -3.13 -5.54
N LEU A 126 -7.93 -3.47 -4.75
CA LEU A 126 -6.63 -3.85 -5.29
C LEU A 126 -6.83 -5.05 -6.22
N LYS A 127 -6.11 -5.06 -7.33
CA LYS A 127 -6.07 -6.24 -8.19
C LYS A 127 -5.47 -7.42 -7.42
N ASP A 128 -5.97 -8.61 -7.66
CA ASP A 128 -5.49 -9.84 -7.04
C ASP A 128 -4.21 -10.29 -7.77
N TYR A 129 -3.08 -9.68 -7.40
CA TYR A 129 -1.77 -9.93 -8.00
C TYR A 129 -0.83 -10.50 -6.95
N THR A 130 0.13 -11.32 -7.37
CA THR A 130 1.25 -11.68 -6.51
C THR A 130 2.26 -10.54 -6.45
N TYR A 131 1.99 -9.52 -5.63
CA TYR A 131 2.80 -8.33 -5.54
C TYR A 131 4.23 -8.64 -5.07
N SER A 132 5.24 -8.07 -5.76
CA SER A 132 6.57 -7.89 -5.16
C SER A 132 6.54 -6.69 -4.21
N ASN A 133 6.47 -5.47 -4.74
CA ASN A 133 6.29 -4.27 -3.92
C ASN A 133 4.96 -3.59 -4.22
N LEU A 134 4.32 -3.04 -3.19
CA LEU A 134 3.07 -2.28 -3.32
C LEU A 134 3.29 -0.85 -2.83
N LYS A 135 2.84 0.13 -3.62
CA LYS A 135 2.77 1.53 -3.21
C LYS A 135 1.35 2.05 -3.28
N ILE A 136 0.89 2.71 -2.22
CA ILE A 136 -0.37 3.45 -2.19
C ILE A 136 -0.05 4.95 -2.09
N ASN A 137 -0.51 5.72 -3.08
CA ASN A 137 -0.18 7.13 -3.27
C ASN A 137 -1.40 7.99 -3.67
N GLY A 138 -2.62 7.44 -3.60
CA GLY A 138 -3.83 8.13 -4.04
C GLY A 138 -4.48 8.97 -2.95
N SER A 139 -4.14 10.25 -2.86
CA SER A 139 -4.73 11.15 -1.85
C SER A 139 -6.26 11.23 -1.99
N GLY A 140 -6.99 10.84 -0.94
CA GLY A 140 -8.46 10.77 -0.94
C GLY A 140 -9.03 9.43 -1.40
N GLY A 141 -8.21 8.56 -2.02
CA GLY A 141 -8.58 7.20 -2.35
C GLY A 141 -8.55 6.27 -1.14
N THR A 142 -9.43 5.28 -1.15
CA THR A 142 -9.38 4.11 -0.25
C THR A 142 -9.17 2.87 -1.10
N PHE A 143 -8.20 2.04 -0.70
CA PHE A 143 -7.77 0.86 -1.42
C PHE A 143 -7.88 -0.35 -0.48
N SER A 144 -8.59 -1.39 -0.91
CA SER A 144 -8.77 -2.61 -0.13
C SER A 144 -8.39 -3.85 -0.92
N PRO A 145 -7.70 -4.83 -0.33
CA PRO A 145 -7.46 -6.10 -0.99
C PRO A 145 -8.77 -6.85 -1.24
N ALA A 146 -8.82 -7.65 -2.32
CA ALA A 146 -10.00 -8.45 -2.66
C ALA A 146 -10.11 -9.75 -1.84
N ALA A 147 -8.97 -10.21 -1.33
CA ALA A 147 -8.79 -11.43 -0.55
C ALA A 147 -7.57 -11.27 0.39
N ASN A 148 -7.28 -12.28 1.19
CA ASN A 148 -6.05 -12.31 1.98
C ASN A 148 -4.82 -12.08 1.08
N GLU A 149 -3.94 -11.19 1.49
CA GLU A 149 -2.85 -10.69 0.64
C GLU A 149 -1.48 -10.97 1.27
N VAL A 150 -0.51 -11.30 0.43
CA VAL A 150 0.89 -11.46 0.82
C VAL A 150 1.74 -10.66 -0.17
N LEU A 151 2.36 -9.60 0.34
CA LEU A 151 3.36 -8.87 -0.42
C LEU A 151 4.67 -9.64 -0.29
N GLY A 152 5.23 -10.07 -1.43
CA GLY A 152 6.54 -10.73 -1.47
C GLY A 152 7.72 -9.81 -1.14
N GLY A 153 7.45 -8.51 -0.93
CA GLY A 153 8.42 -7.46 -0.63
C GLY A 153 7.76 -6.30 0.13
N SER A 154 8.15 -5.08 -0.20
CA SER A 154 7.90 -3.90 0.63
C SER A 154 6.54 -3.23 0.37
N LEU A 155 6.00 -2.61 1.43
CA LEU A 155 4.86 -1.69 1.36
C LEU A 155 5.32 -0.24 1.52
N ALA A 156 4.87 0.64 0.64
CA ALA A 156 4.99 2.09 0.79
C ALA A 156 3.62 2.78 0.76
N LEU A 157 3.23 3.43 1.86
CA LEU A 157 2.03 4.25 1.94
C LEU A 157 2.42 5.73 2.04
N THR A 158 2.18 6.50 0.98
CA THR A 158 2.54 7.92 0.89
C THR A 158 1.33 8.85 0.87
N ALA A 159 0.16 8.36 0.47
CA ALA A 159 -1.11 9.08 0.56
C ALA A 159 -2.29 8.11 0.47
N GLY A 160 -3.51 8.59 0.74
CA GLY A 160 -4.72 7.78 0.68
C GLY A 160 -4.92 6.88 1.89
N THR A 161 -5.84 5.92 1.76
CA THR A 161 -6.14 4.92 2.79
C THR A 161 -5.90 3.52 2.23
N LEU A 162 -5.03 2.73 2.86
CA LEU A 162 -5.00 1.27 2.68
C LEU A 162 -5.91 0.68 3.76
N ASP A 163 -7.09 0.21 3.37
CA ASP A 163 -8.07 -0.40 4.25
C ASP A 163 -8.07 -1.91 4.05
N VAL A 164 -7.45 -2.66 4.96
CA VAL A 164 -7.30 -4.12 4.83
C VAL A 164 -8.65 -4.83 4.98
N ASN A 165 -9.70 -4.14 5.45
CA ASN A 165 -11.09 -4.61 5.38
C ASN A 165 -11.30 -6.02 5.96
N ASP A 166 -10.77 -6.24 7.17
CA ASP A 166 -10.83 -7.51 7.91
C ASP A 166 -10.24 -8.71 7.16
N LEU A 167 -9.30 -8.49 6.24
CA LEU A 167 -8.49 -9.56 5.61
C LEU A 167 -7.15 -9.70 6.31
N THR A 168 -6.42 -10.78 6.05
CA THR A 168 -5.02 -10.87 6.49
C THR A 168 -4.11 -10.17 5.49
N LEU A 169 -3.08 -9.47 5.98
CA LEU A 169 -2.02 -8.90 5.15
C LEU A 169 -0.66 -9.27 5.73
N ALA A 170 0.18 -9.95 4.95
CA ALA A 170 1.59 -10.16 5.28
C ALA A 170 2.48 -9.30 4.37
N ILE A 171 3.43 -8.59 4.97
CA ILE A 171 4.41 -7.76 4.27
C ILE A 171 5.79 -8.39 4.50
N ASN A 172 6.29 -9.14 3.52
CA ASN A 172 7.57 -9.87 3.63
C ASN A 172 8.78 -8.97 3.28
N GLY A 173 8.76 -7.75 3.77
CA GLY A 173 9.79 -6.75 3.53
C GLY A 173 9.55 -5.49 4.34
N ASP A 174 10.18 -4.39 3.92
CA ASP A 174 10.08 -3.12 4.63
C ASP A 174 8.66 -2.53 4.53
N THR A 175 8.21 -1.94 5.63
CA THR A 175 6.99 -1.12 5.66
C THR A 175 7.36 0.34 5.88
N THR A 176 7.01 1.19 4.92
CA THR A 176 7.16 2.65 5.03
C THR A 176 5.81 3.33 4.97
N ILE A 177 5.47 4.06 6.03
CA ILE A 177 4.30 4.94 6.09
C ILE A 177 4.83 6.37 6.21
N ASN A 178 4.69 7.12 5.12
CA ASN A 178 5.10 8.51 5.03
C ASN A 178 3.96 9.36 4.46
N GLY A 179 2.78 9.16 5.04
CA GLY A 179 1.52 9.79 4.67
C GLY A 179 0.38 8.80 4.77
N GLY A 180 -0.83 9.23 4.38
CA GLY A 180 -2.00 8.37 4.32
C GLY A 180 -2.44 7.75 5.66
N THR A 181 -3.29 6.74 5.58
CA THR A 181 -3.79 5.93 6.70
C THR A 181 -3.80 4.45 6.33
N MET A 182 -3.16 3.60 7.12
CA MET A 182 -3.32 2.16 7.06
C MET A 182 -4.35 1.75 8.11
N LYS A 183 -5.37 1.01 7.72
CA LYS A 183 -6.33 0.40 8.65
C LYS A 183 -6.15 -1.11 8.65
N THR A 184 -6.03 -1.68 9.84
CA THR A 184 -5.70 -3.11 10.00
C THR A 184 -6.90 -4.02 9.80
N GLY A 185 -8.14 -3.52 9.98
CA GLY A 185 -9.27 -4.40 10.25
C GLY A 185 -9.04 -5.26 11.50
N THR A 186 -9.80 -6.36 11.59
CA THR A 186 -9.81 -7.29 12.72
C THR A 186 -8.97 -8.57 12.54
N ASN A 187 -8.35 -8.76 11.38
CA ASN A 187 -7.54 -9.95 11.11
C ASN A 187 -6.04 -9.65 11.15
N THR A 188 -5.22 -10.69 11.02
CA THR A 188 -3.77 -10.61 11.21
C THR A 188 -3.07 -9.73 10.16
N ILE A 189 -2.32 -8.75 10.63
CA ILE A 189 -1.35 -7.94 9.90
C ILE A 189 0.06 -8.31 10.37
N THR A 190 0.89 -8.77 9.42
CA THR A 190 2.30 -9.13 9.69
C THR A 190 3.24 -8.12 9.05
N PHE A 191 4.08 -7.50 9.87
CA PHE A 191 5.14 -6.59 9.44
C PHE A 191 6.50 -7.30 9.45
N GLY A 192 7.05 -7.55 8.25
CA GLY A 192 8.32 -8.25 8.02
C GLY A 192 8.22 -9.77 8.11
N ASP A 193 9.20 -10.45 7.54
CA ASP A 193 9.43 -11.89 7.65
C ASP A 193 10.91 -12.26 7.93
N ALA A 194 11.81 -11.29 7.88
CA ALA A 194 13.22 -11.45 8.12
C ALA A 194 13.81 -10.42 9.10
N ALA A 195 14.94 -10.78 9.72
CA ALA A 195 15.66 -9.92 10.66
C ALA A 195 16.30 -8.66 10.01
N GLY A 196 16.22 -8.52 8.69
CA GLY A 196 16.66 -7.32 7.97
C GLY A 196 15.57 -6.27 7.82
N ASP A 197 14.29 -6.65 8.01
CA ASP A 197 13.16 -5.78 7.67
C ASP A 197 12.93 -4.70 8.72
N SER A 198 12.31 -3.61 8.28
CA SER A 198 12.03 -2.44 9.07
C SER A 198 10.59 -1.96 8.91
N VAL A 199 10.05 -1.36 9.97
CA VAL A 199 8.84 -0.54 9.90
C VAL A 199 9.21 0.90 10.23
N THR A 200 8.98 1.80 9.28
CA THR A 200 9.22 3.24 9.42
C THR A 200 7.94 4.01 9.23
N ILE A 201 7.59 4.84 10.21
CA ILE A 201 6.46 5.76 10.18
C ILE A 201 6.99 7.18 10.38
N SER A 202 7.21 7.91 9.29
CA SER A 202 7.71 9.29 9.35
C SER A 202 6.57 10.31 9.35
N THR A 203 5.47 10.02 8.67
CA THR A 203 4.21 10.78 8.72
C THR A 203 3.05 9.81 8.44
N GLY A 204 1.80 10.24 8.60
CA GLY A 204 0.63 9.36 8.37
C GLY A 204 0.18 8.59 9.61
N LYS A 205 -0.65 7.56 9.39
CA LYS A 205 -1.35 6.86 10.48
C LYS A 205 -1.42 5.34 10.29
N ILE A 206 -1.33 4.60 11.39
CA ILE A 206 -1.86 3.24 11.50
C ILE A 206 -3.08 3.29 12.41
N GLN A 207 -4.22 2.82 11.92
CA GLN A 207 -5.45 2.61 12.67
C GLN A 207 -5.59 1.12 12.97
N ILE A 208 -5.33 0.76 14.22
CA ILE A 208 -5.48 -0.60 14.74
C ILE A 208 -6.95 -0.78 15.08
N GLU A 209 -7.66 -1.50 14.21
CA GLU A 209 -9.09 -1.84 14.34
C GLU A 209 -9.29 -3.24 14.94
N SER A 210 -8.18 -3.92 15.26
CA SER A 210 -8.13 -5.28 15.80
C SER A 210 -9.04 -5.48 17.03
N ASP A 211 -9.60 -6.69 17.14
CA ASP A 211 -10.35 -7.14 18.31
C ASP A 211 -9.48 -7.95 19.30
N THR A 212 -8.33 -8.44 18.84
CA THR A 212 -7.35 -9.21 19.62
C THR A 212 -5.92 -8.76 19.27
N ILE A 213 -5.53 -7.59 19.77
CA ILE A 213 -4.38 -6.83 19.27
C ILE A 213 -3.06 -7.61 19.33
N ALA A 214 -2.84 -8.34 20.42
CA ALA A 214 -1.61 -9.10 20.62
C ALA A 214 -1.40 -10.24 19.61
N THR A 215 -2.48 -10.76 19.00
CA THR A 215 -2.40 -11.81 17.98
C THR A 215 -2.52 -11.27 16.57
N ASP A 216 -3.25 -10.18 16.39
CA ASP A 216 -3.54 -9.67 15.05
C ASP A 216 -2.41 -8.77 14.55
N ILE A 217 -1.68 -8.08 15.43
CA ILE A 217 -0.58 -7.21 15.03
C ILE A 217 0.75 -7.92 15.32
N VAL A 218 1.32 -8.52 14.27
CA VAL A 218 2.56 -9.29 14.35
C VAL A 218 3.70 -8.46 13.77
N LYS A 219 4.66 -8.06 14.61
CA LYS A 219 5.89 -7.41 14.17
C LYS A 219 7.06 -8.39 14.21
N ASN A 220 7.43 -8.92 13.04
CA ASN A 220 8.65 -9.73 12.88
C ASN A 220 9.85 -8.89 12.43
N ALA A 221 9.60 -7.74 11.78
CA ALA A 221 10.61 -6.77 11.39
C ALA A 221 11.53 -6.43 12.58
N ALA A 222 12.83 -6.31 12.32
CA ALA A 222 13.82 -6.07 13.36
C ALA A 222 13.65 -4.69 13.99
N THR A 223 13.41 -3.66 13.18
CA THR A 223 13.33 -2.27 13.66
C THR A 223 11.93 -1.70 13.56
N TRP A 224 11.48 -1.05 14.64
CA TRP A 224 10.36 -0.12 14.63
C TRP A 224 10.90 1.31 14.69
N THR A 225 10.43 2.21 13.84
CA THR A 225 10.79 3.63 13.90
C THR A 225 9.56 4.48 13.63
N ASN A 226 8.96 5.01 14.68
CA ASN A 226 7.92 6.03 14.57
C ASN A 226 8.52 7.40 14.91
N SER A 227 8.75 8.22 13.90
CA SER A 227 9.45 9.52 14.02
C SER A 227 8.57 10.73 13.73
N GLY A 228 7.31 10.49 13.38
CA GLY A 228 6.35 11.57 13.11
C GLY A 228 4.90 11.14 12.88
N GLY A 229 4.62 9.83 12.81
CA GLY A 229 3.28 9.31 12.58
C GLY A 229 2.40 9.19 13.82
N THR A 230 1.20 8.67 13.61
CA THR A 230 0.24 8.37 14.68
C THR A 230 -0.16 6.91 14.66
N VAL A 231 -0.05 6.23 15.80
CA VAL A 231 -0.73 4.96 16.03
C VAL A 231 -2.06 5.27 16.72
N VAL A 232 -3.15 4.78 16.14
CA VAL A 232 -4.51 4.98 16.64
C VAL A 232 -5.08 3.62 17.02
N TYR A 233 -5.45 3.45 18.28
CA TYR A 233 -6.28 2.32 18.73
C TYR A 233 -7.74 2.66 18.46
N ASN A 234 -8.37 1.93 17.53
CA ASN A 234 -9.62 2.28 16.88
C ASN A 234 -10.55 1.06 16.67
N SER A 235 -10.59 0.11 17.61
CA SER A 235 -11.46 -1.06 17.47
C SER A 235 -12.94 -0.63 17.29
N PRO A 236 -13.68 -1.21 16.33
CA PRO A 236 -15.10 -0.88 16.11
C PRO A 236 -16.01 -1.47 17.19
N THR A 237 -15.48 -2.35 18.03
CA THR A 237 -16.17 -2.95 19.17
C THR A 237 -15.45 -2.65 20.47
N GLY A 238 -16.17 -2.66 21.59
CA GLY A 238 -15.59 -2.47 22.90
C GLY A 238 -14.75 -3.68 23.31
N ILE A 239 -13.43 -3.50 23.42
CA ILE A 239 -12.48 -4.55 23.81
C ILE A 239 -11.72 -4.17 25.08
N THR A 240 -11.13 -5.17 25.74
CA THR A 240 -10.15 -4.93 26.80
C THR A 240 -8.87 -5.65 26.41
N ASP A 241 -7.85 -4.87 26.07
CA ASP A 241 -6.59 -5.39 25.59
C ASP A 241 -5.43 -4.46 26.00
N ASN A 242 -4.25 -4.71 25.48
CA ASN A 242 -3.05 -3.99 25.81
C ASN A 242 -2.63 -3.03 24.69
N VAL A 243 -1.99 -1.95 25.10
CA VAL A 243 -1.09 -1.21 24.22
C VAL A 243 0.10 -2.12 23.88
N LEU A 244 0.60 -2.03 22.64
CA LEU A 244 1.64 -2.93 22.14
C LEU A 244 3.02 -2.36 22.41
N ALA A 245 3.67 -2.91 23.42
CA ALA A 245 5.13 -2.89 23.65
C ALA A 245 5.98 -2.89 22.35
N ALA A 246 5.63 -3.78 21.42
CA ALA A 246 6.37 -3.96 20.17
C ALA A 246 6.31 -2.75 19.21
N LEU A 247 5.40 -1.81 19.44
CA LEU A 247 5.22 -0.59 18.66
C LEU A 247 5.81 0.64 19.38
N GLU A 248 6.65 0.42 20.39
CA GLU A 248 7.40 1.47 21.07
C GLU A 248 8.77 1.76 20.41
N PRO A 249 9.25 3.01 20.50
CA PRO A 249 8.53 4.17 21.03
C PRO A 249 7.41 4.61 20.09
N TYR A 250 6.35 5.18 20.66
CA TYR A 250 5.34 5.89 19.88
C TYR A 250 5.83 7.30 19.55
N TYR A 251 5.43 7.84 18.40
CA TYR A 251 5.51 9.28 18.17
C TYR A 251 4.22 9.94 18.66
N ASN A 252 3.11 9.80 17.94
CA ASN A 252 1.79 10.13 18.47
C ASN A 252 0.99 8.86 18.78
N LEU A 253 0.22 8.91 19.86
CA LEU A 253 -0.69 7.86 20.29
C LEU A 253 -2.11 8.42 20.39
N THR A 254 -3.07 7.76 19.77
CA THR A 254 -4.49 8.10 19.92
C THR A 254 -5.29 6.88 20.37
N VAL A 255 -6.16 7.08 21.37
CA VAL A 255 -7.19 6.12 21.74
C VAL A 255 -8.54 6.67 21.28
N ASN A 256 -9.14 5.98 20.31
CA ASN A 256 -10.40 6.35 19.66
C ASN A 256 -11.30 5.12 19.48
N SER A 257 -11.57 4.41 20.57
CA SER A 257 -12.40 3.20 20.55
C SER A 257 -13.36 3.22 21.73
N SER A 258 -14.55 3.79 21.52
CA SER A 258 -15.56 3.93 22.56
C SER A 258 -15.95 2.58 23.16
N GLY A 259 -15.93 2.49 24.49
CA GLY A 259 -16.20 1.26 25.23
C GLY A 259 -14.99 0.31 25.36
N SER A 260 -13.87 0.61 24.69
CA SER A 260 -12.63 -0.16 24.84
C SER A 260 -11.76 0.35 25.97
N THR A 261 -10.94 -0.54 26.53
CA THR A 261 -9.87 -0.22 27.49
C THR A 261 -8.55 -0.80 26.98
N TYR A 262 -7.53 0.05 26.86
CA TYR A 262 -6.17 -0.32 26.51
C TYR A 262 -5.26 -0.13 27.72
N SER A 263 -4.68 -1.22 28.21
CA SER A 263 -3.79 -1.21 29.37
C SER A 263 -2.32 -1.19 28.95
N LEU A 264 -1.48 -0.46 29.68
CA LEU A 264 -0.03 -0.58 29.52
C LEU A 264 0.44 -1.92 30.09
N THR A 265 1.46 -2.49 29.46
CA THR A 265 2.14 -3.73 29.88
C THR A 265 3.59 -3.50 30.30
N GLU A 266 4.11 -2.30 30.06
CA GLU A 266 5.42 -1.80 30.49
C GLU A 266 5.41 -0.26 30.52
N ASP A 267 6.53 0.34 30.92
CA ASP A 267 6.69 1.79 30.87
C ASP A 267 6.70 2.25 29.40
N THR A 268 5.75 3.11 29.02
CA THR A 268 5.57 3.51 27.61
C THR A 268 6.13 4.91 27.34
N ASP A 269 6.86 5.06 26.25
CA ASP A 269 7.31 6.36 25.74
C ASP A 269 6.50 6.84 24.52
N VAL A 270 5.98 8.06 24.62
CA VAL A 270 5.28 8.76 23.55
C VAL A 270 6.01 10.08 23.29
N ASN A 271 6.84 10.13 22.26
CA ASN A 271 7.67 11.29 21.94
C ASN A 271 6.86 12.55 21.61
N GLY A 272 5.68 12.36 21.02
CA GLY A 272 4.74 13.39 20.60
C GLY A 272 3.52 13.45 21.51
N THR A 273 2.33 13.52 20.90
CA THR A 273 1.08 13.78 21.62
C THR A 273 0.31 12.50 21.93
N VAL A 274 -0.19 12.37 23.15
CA VAL A 274 -1.25 11.43 23.52
C VAL A 274 -2.61 12.11 23.36
N THR A 275 -3.51 11.50 22.61
CA THR A 275 -4.89 11.97 22.42
C THR A 275 -5.89 10.90 22.85
N LEU A 276 -6.81 11.25 23.74
CA LEU A 276 -7.96 10.44 24.08
C LEU A 276 -9.19 11.06 23.42
N PHE A 277 -9.86 10.34 22.53
CA PHE A 277 -11.08 10.79 21.87
C PHE A 277 -12.28 9.93 22.28
N GLY A 278 -12.06 8.63 22.45
CA GLY A 278 -13.05 7.69 22.97
C GLY A 278 -12.36 6.41 23.45
N GLY A 279 -12.90 5.78 24.49
CA GLY A 279 -12.28 4.63 25.16
C GLY A 279 -11.44 4.99 26.37
N ALA A 280 -10.75 4.02 26.94
CA ALA A 280 -9.92 4.17 28.13
C ALA A 280 -8.47 3.79 27.86
N LEU A 281 -7.53 4.61 28.34
CA LEU A 281 -6.13 4.27 28.48
C LEU A 281 -5.83 4.04 29.97
N SER A 282 -5.26 2.89 30.32
CA SER A 282 -5.09 2.50 31.72
C SER A 282 -3.65 2.11 32.06
N THR A 283 -3.21 2.54 33.23
CA THR A 283 -1.96 2.09 33.88
C THR A 283 -2.25 1.19 35.09
N SER A 284 -3.52 0.87 35.36
CA SER A 284 -3.99 0.36 36.65
C SER A 284 -3.57 -1.08 37.00
N GLY A 285 -3.00 -1.84 36.06
CA GLY A 285 -2.54 -3.21 36.30
C GLY A 285 -1.24 -3.30 37.11
N SER A 286 -0.32 -2.36 36.90
CA SER A 286 1.02 -2.38 37.52
C SER A 286 1.62 -0.99 37.80
N ASN A 287 0.83 0.08 37.64
CA ASN A 287 1.27 1.48 37.75
C ASN A 287 2.49 1.79 36.85
N PHE A 288 2.43 1.31 35.60
CA PHE A 288 3.46 1.59 34.60
C PHE A 288 3.57 3.08 34.31
N GLY A 289 4.80 3.55 34.16
CA GLY A 289 5.09 4.92 33.77
C GLY A 289 4.65 5.20 32.34
N MET A 290 4.24 6.44 32.07
CA MET A 290 4.10 6.94 30.71
C MET A 290 4.85 8.26 30.60
N THR A 291 5.82 8.32 29.68
CA THR A 291 6.50 9.56 29.33
C THR A 291 5.84 10.14 28.08
N VAL A 292 5.47 11.42 28.15
CA VAL A 292 4.87 12.13 27.02
C VAL A 292 5.73 13.36 26.72
N GLY A 293 6.44 13.32 25.60
CA GLY A 293 7.36 14.38 25.17
C GLY A 293 6.64 15.59 24.56
N GLY A 294 5.44 15.38 24.00
CA GLY A 294 4.59 16.41 23.43
C GLY A 294 3.43 16.80 24.34
N GLY A 295 2.21 16.76 23.80
CA GLY A 295 0.99 17.15 24.52
C GLY A 295 0.20 15.98 25.09
N TRP A 296 -0.65 16.28 26.07
CA TRP A 296 -1.73 15.41 26.50
C TRP A 296 -3.05 16.08 26.16
N THR A 297 -3.90 15.43 25.37
CA THR A 297 -5.21 15.96 24.97
C THR A 297 -6.30 14.95 25.25
N ASP A 298 -7.30 15.35 26.01
CA ASP A 298 -8.59 14.66 26.08
C ASP A 298 -9.61 15.49 25.29
N ALA A 299 -10.00 14.99 24.12
CA ALA A 299 -10.76 15.71 23.10
C ALA A 299 -12.19 15.17 22.91
N GLY A 300 -12.62 14.19 23.71
CA GLY A 300 -13.91 13.54 23.58
C GLY A 300 -14.35 12.83 24.85
N ASP A 301 -14.99 11.67 24.70
CA ASP A 301 -15.46 10.83 25.82
C ASP A 301 -14.38 9.83 26.28
N GLY A 302 -13.11 10.18 26.05
CA GLY A 302 -11.97 9.39 26.46
C GLY A 302 -11.78 9.39 27.98
N THR A 303 -11.05 8.40 28.50
CA THR A 303 -10.70 8.35 29.92
C THR A 303 -9.27 7.89 30.11
N PHE A 304 -8.60 8.44 31.12
CA PHE A 304 -7.33 7.93 31.62
C PHE A 304 -7.52 7.39 33.03
N THR A 305 -7.04 6.17 33.26
CA THR A 305 -7.07 5.55 34.59
C THR A 305 -5.64 5.38 35.11
N GLU A 306 -5.34 6.07 36.21
CA GLU A 306 -4.08 5.91 36.95
C GLU A 306 -4.07 4.62 37.79
N GLY A 307 -2.90 4.03 37.99
CA GLY A 307 -2.69 2.97 38.96
C GLY A 307 -2.70 3.49 40.39
N ALA A 308 -3.25 2.68 41.30
CA ALA A 308 -3.25 2.93 42.75
C ALA A 308 -1.93 2.53 43.41
#